data_AF-A0A1V5L641-F1
#
_entry.id   AF-A0A1V5L641-F1
#
_cell.length_a   1.000
_cell.length_b   1.000
_cell.length_c   1.000
_cell.angle_alpha   90.00
_cell.angle_beta   90.00
_cell.angle_gamma   90.00
#
_symmetry.space_group_name_H-M   'P 1'
#
loop_
_entity.id
_entity.type
_entity.pdbx_description
1 polymer ?
#
loop_
_entity_poly.entity_id
_entity_poly.type
_entity_poly.pdbx_seq_one_letter_code
_entity_poly.pdbx_strand_id
1 'polypeptide(L)' 'MEAPYGAHPGGSHNFYRLDTERLRLFVEGAKAYLAGDTHLWTDYVARFIDGPATHGEYCEMVGMSNMFKLSLERLDEES' A
#
# COMPACT_ATOMS: atom_id res chain seq x y z
N MET A 1 -14.61 2.75 -12.51
CA MET A 1 -13.17 2.64 -12.81
C MET A 1 -12.69 1.33 -12.24
N GLU A 2 -11.94 0.53 -12.99
CA GLU A 2 -11.35 -0.71 -12.50
C GLU A 2 -9.92 -0.42 -11.99
N ALA A 3 -9.65 -0.77 -10.73
CA ALA A 3 -8.35 -0.54 -10.08
C ALA A 3 -8.03 -1.71 -9.14
N PRO A 4 -7.39 -2.79 -9.63
CA PRO A 4 -6.94 -3.91 -8.79
C PRO A 4 -6.08 -3.41 -7.63
N TYR A 5 -6.29 -3.94 -6.43
CA TYR A 5 -5.63 -3.43 -5.21
C TYR A 5 -5.89 -1.95 -4.89
N GLY A 6 -6.96 -1.35 -5.41
CA GLY A 6 -7.25 0.08 -5.23
C GLY A 6 -7.51 0.56 -3.79
N ALA A 7 -7.71 -0.35 -2.83
CA ALA A 7 -7.82 0.00 -1.41
C ALA A 7 -6.48 -0.10 -0.65
N HIS A 8 -5.41 -0.61 -1.29
CA HIS A 8 -4.07 -0.68 -0.71
C HIS A 8 -3.57 0.74 -0.34
N PRO A 9 -2.90 0.93 0.82
CA PRO A 9 -2.39 -0.09 1.77
C PRO A 9 -3.44 -0.62 2.75
N GLY A 10 -4.68 -0.12 2.68
CA GLY A 10 -5.86 -0.71 3.30
C GLY A 10 -6.08 -2.16 2.87
N GLY A 11 -6.88 -2.91 3.63
CA GLY A 11 -7.36 -4.22 3.20
C GLY A 11 -8.64 -4.11 2.36
N SER A 12 -8.92 -5.14 1.58
CA SER A 12 -10.20 -5.29 0.88
C SER A 12 -10.81 -6.64 1.25
N HIS A 13 -12.00 -6.59 1.85
CA HIS A 13 -12.68 -7.78 2.37
C HIS A 13 -12.83 -8.84 1.26
N ASN A 14 -12.55 -10.10 1.58
CA ASN A 14 -12.51 -11.26 0.68
C ASN A 14 -11.43 -11.25 -0.42
N PHE A 15 -10.60 -10.21 -0.54
CA PHE A 15 -9.54 -10.16 -1.56
C PHE A 15 -8.14 -10.18 -0.94
N TYR A 16 -7.84 -9.24 -0.04
CA TYR A 16 -6.51 -9.12 0.55
C TYR A 16 -6.51 -8.42 1.91
N ARG A 17 -5.53 -8.78 2.72
CA ARG A 17 -5.25 -8.22 4.04
C ARG A 17 -4.59 -6.85 3.93
N LEU A 18 -4.59 -6.15 5.05
CA LEU A 18 -3.91 -4.87 5.26
C LEU A 18 -2.40 -5.00 5.00
N ASP A 19 -1.79 -4.05 4.28
CA ASP A 19 -0.34 -3.95 4.21
C ASP A 19 0.20 -3.16 5.41
N THR A 20 0.49 -3.89 6.49
CA THR A 20 1.00 -3.28 7.73
C THR A 20 2.37 -2.61 7.56
N GLU A 21 3.20 -3.05 6.62
CA GLU A 21 4.52 -2.44 6.39
C GLU A 21 4.35 -1.05 5.76
N ARG A 22 3.47 -0.94 4.76
CA ARG A 22 3.21 0.34 4.07
C ARG A 22 2.52 1.33 4.99
N LEU A 23 1.59 0.86 5.82
CA LEU A 23 0.96 1.72 6.82
C LEU A 23 1.93 2.22 7.88
N ARG A 24 2.94 1.43 8.27
CA ARG A 24 3.99 1.90 9.18
C ARG A 24 4.77 3.06 8.57
N LEU A 25 5.18 2.94 7.30
CA LEU A 25 5.89 4.03 6.61
C LEU A 25 5.07 5.31 6.54
N PHE A 26 3.77 5.20 6.24
CA PHE A 26 2.84 6.33 6.26
C PHE A 26 2.78 6.98 7.65
N VAL A 27 2.58 6.18 8.70
CA VAL A 27 2.46 6.68 10.08
C VAL A 27 3.75 7.30 10.58
N GLU A 28 4.91 6.71 10.25
CA GLU A 28 6.22 7.25 10.62
C GLU A 28 6.49 8.59 9.94
N GLY A 29 6.25 8.69 8.62
CA GLY A 29 6.39 9.95 7.89
C GLY A 29 5.44 11.03 8.41
N ALA A 30 4.17 10.68 8.62
CA ALA A 30 3.17 11.62 9.14
C ALA A 30 3.52 12.11 10.55
N LYS A 31 4.00 11.23 11.44
CA LYS A 31 4.45 11.63 12.78
C LYS A 31 5.68 12.53 12.75
N ALA A 32 6.67 12.22 11.93
CA ALA A 32 7.85 13.05 11.76
C ALA A 32 7.48 14.45 11.27
N TYR A 33 6.59 14.53 10.28
CA TYR A 33 6.07 15.79 9.76
C TYR A 33 5.40 16.63 10.85
N LEU A 34 4.54 16.01 11.66
CA LEU A 34 3.89 16.69 12.79
C LEU A 34 4.88 17.15 13.88
N ALA A 35 6.03 16.49 13.99
CA ALA A 35 7.12 16.88 14.88
C ALA A 35 8.07 17.94 14.26
N GLY A 36 7.81 18.38 13.03
CA GLY A 36 8.60 19.40 12.33
C GLY A 36 9.73 18.85 11.43
N ASP A 37 9.90 17.53 11.35
CA ASP A 37 10.82 16.89 10.40
C ASP A 37 10.05 16.47 9.14
N THR A 38 10.29 17.21 8.05
CA THR A 38 9.56 17.02 6.79
C THR A 38 10.20 15.99 5.87
N HIS A 39 11.42 15.51 6.15
CA HIS A 39 12.19 14.70 5.20
C HIS A 39 11.51 13.36 4.93
N LEU A 40 11.16 12.62 5.99
CA LEU A 40 10.51 11.30 5.86
C LEU A 40 9.15 11.38 5.15
N TRP A 41 8.41 12.46 5.37
CA TRP A 41 7.13 12.69 4.69
C TRP A 41 7.32 13.02 3.21
N THR A 42 8.29 13.89 2.91
CA THR A 42 8.61 14.26 1.53
C THR A 42 9.05 13.04 0.73
N ASP A 43 9.89 12.19 1.31
CA ASP A 43 10.31 10.93 0.68
C ASP A 43 9.14 9.97 0.47
N TYR A 44 8.23 9.86 1.44
CA TYR A 44 7.04 9.03 1.32
C TYR A 44 6.14 9.51 0.17
N VAL A 45 5.85 10.81 0.11
CA VAL A 45 5.03 11.42 -0.94
C VAL A 45 5.70 11.24 -2.30
N ALA A 46 6.97 11.58 -2.41
CA ALA A 46 7.73 11.44 -3.65
C ALA A 46 7.76 10.00 -4.16
N ARG A 47 7.84 9.02 -3.27
CA ARG A 47 7.92 7.60 -3.64
C ARG A 47 6.57 6.97 -3.98
N PHE A 48 5.55 7.21 -3.16
CA PHE A 48 4.30 6.45 -3.22
C PHE A 48 3.13 7.21 -3.84
N ILE A 49 3.22 8.53 -3.98
CA ILE A 49 2.15 9.39 -4.48
C ILE A 49 2.57 10.05 -5.79
N ASP A 50 3.63 10.87 -5.76
CA ASP A 50 4.03 11.67 -6.93
C ASP A 50 4.90 10.88 -7.92
N GLY A 51 5.61 9.87 -7.43
CA GLY A 51 6.49 9.01 -8.22
C GLY A 51 5.75 8.23 -9.32
N PRO A 52 4.76 7.39 -8.99
CA PRO A 52 3.99 6.66 -10.00
C PRO A 52 2.99 7.59 -10.71
N ALA A 53 3.09 7.71 -12.02
CA ALA A 53 2.16 8.52 -12.83
C ALA A 53 0.80 7.84 -13.01
N THR A 54 0.72 6.52 -12.80
CA THR A 54 -0.51 5.73 -12.96
C THR A 54 -0.68 4.73 -11.81
N HIS A 55 -1.91 4.24 -11.63
CA HIS A 55 -2.19 3.16 -10.66
C HIS A 55 -1.42 1.86 -10.99
N GLY A 56 -1.20 1.58 -12.27
CA GLY A 56 -0.38 0.44 -12.70
C GLY A 56 1.08 0.58 -12.24
N GLU A 57 1.67 1.74 -12.45
CA GLU A 57 3.03 2.06 -11.97
C GLU A 57 3.13 1.99 -10.45
N TYR A 58 2.09 2.41 -9.74
CA TYR A 58 2.02 2.24 -8.28
C TYR A 58 2.07 0.76 -7.89
N CYS A 59 1.27 -0.09 -8.53
CA CYS A 59 1.27 -1.53 -8.27
C CYS A 59 2.62 -2.18 -8.59
N GLU A 60 3.27 -1.78 -9.69
CA GLU A 60 4.61 -2.25 -10.05
C GLU A 60 5.66 -1.83 -9.01
N MET A 61 5.61 -0.58 -8.56
CA MET A 61 6.52 -0.04 -7.55
C MET A 61 6.35 -0.71 -6.17
N VAL A 62 5.12 -1.00 -5.75
CA VAL A 62 4.87 -1.78 -4.51
C VAL A 62 5.33 -3.23 -4.67
N GLY A 63 5.21 -3.76 -5.89
CA GLY A 63 5.68 -5.06 -6.32
C GLY A 63 4.64 -6.16 -6.16
N MET A 64 4.42 -6.95 -7.21
CA MET A 64 3.43 -8.03 -7.24
C MET A 64 3.68 -9.11 -6.18
N SER A 65 4.94 -9.40 -5.84
CA SER A 65 5.27 -10.34 -4.77
C SER A 65 4.78 -9.87 -3.40
N ASN A 66 4.69 -8.57 -3.15
CA ASN A 66 4.11 -8.06 -1.92
C ASN A 66 2.58 -8.12 -1.97
N MET A 67 1.98 -7.72 -3.09
CA MET A 67 0.53 -7.81 -3.29
C MET A 67 0.01 -9.25 -3.10
N PHE A 68 0.72 -10.27 -3.60
CA PHE A 68 0.33 -11.67 -3.42
C PHE A 68 0.46 -12.17 -1.98
N LYS A 69 1.39 -11.65 -1.18
CA LYS A 69 1.47 -11.99 0.26
C LYS A 69 0.26 -11.49 1.05
N LEU A 70 -0.40 -10.45 0.55
CA LEU A 70 -1.60 -9.88 1.17
C LEU A 70 -2.85 -10.64 0.77
N SER A 71 -2.84 -11.31 -0.38
CA SER A 71 -3.98 -12.11 -0.85
C SER A 71 -4.44 -13.07 0.22
N LEU A 72 -5.75 -13.10 0.46
CA LEU A 72 -6.32 -14.14 1.30
C LEU A 72 -6.14 -15.47 0.57
N GLU A 73 -5.66 -16.48 1.28
CA GLU A 73 -5.83 -17.86 0.80
C GLU A 73 -7.32 -18.06 0.57
N ARG A 74 -7.67 -18.54 -0.61
CA ARG A 74 -9.03 -19.00 -0.87
C ARG A 74 -9.25 -20.11 0.14
N LEU A 75 -10.11 -19.87 1.14
CA LEU A 75 -10.70 -20.98 1.87
C LEU A 75 -11.49 -21.72 0.80
N ASP A 76 -10.94 -22.83 0.33
CA ASP A 76 -11.72 -23.74 -0.46
C ASP A 76 -12.90 -24.13 0.43
N GLU A 77 -14.08 -23.64 0.09
CA GLU A 77 -15.34 -24.21 0.53
C GLU A 77 -15.41 -25.61 -0.09
N GLU A 78 -14.61 -26.54 0.43
CA GLU A 78 -14.79 -27.96 0.19
C GLU A 78 -16.00 -28.43 1.02
N SER A 79 -17.11 -28.55 0.30
CA SER A 79 -18.23 -29.51 0.42
C SER A 79 -19.01 -29.63 1.74
#